data_AF-A0A7C1MCJ4-F1
#
_entry.id   AF-A0A7C1MCJ4-F1
#
_cell.length_a   1.000
_cell.length_b   1.000
_cell.length_c   1.000
_cell.angle_alpha   90.00
_cell.angle_beta   90.00
_cell.angle_gamma   90.00
#
_symmetry.space_group_name_H-M   'P 1'
#
loop_
_entity.id
_entity.type
_entity.pdbx_description
1 polymer ?
#
loop_
_entity_poly.entity_id
_entity_poly.type
_entity_poly.pdbx_seq_one_letter_code
_entity_poly.pdbx_strand_id
1 'polypeptide(L)'
;MVKIINDILDLKSHELIDQQVADRQKNVILKGFNYLQKDGNDFLYIGDEVGLGKTYIAIGIMSLLRHFSSKRDYKDLIIVPKSNLQKKWQKEINKFVKTNWKYKDTRVKSLTNTSVGLNDNRTLFGRLSVNSSFDSAYLIFRMSSFSLGINNNNWNDWINELNDRLGGNEIALKYFKCGEKKGYFRQPKDSKERDRKQIKRLKRFYAYLLNIIMPEIDCLVVDEAHNYRKGNSDADMSSRNAVTSCLFGVKKDSLQEGIFIDDEKLRKEFFGLIKSKARKV
;
A
#
# COMPACT_ATOMS: atom_id res chain seq x y z
N MET A 1 14.64 -18.38 -18.97
CA MET A 1 13.92 -17.87 -17.78
C MET A 1 13.47 -18.97 -16.83
N VAL A 2 12.70 -19.99 -17.28
CA VAL A 2 12.23 -21.10 -16.40
C VAL A 2 13.37 -21.87 -15.72
N LYS A 3 14.46 -22.17 -16.43
CA LYS A 3 15.65 -22.86 -15.87
C LYS A 3 16.30 -22.06 -14.73
N ILE A 4 16.46 -20.75 -14.92
CA ILE A 4 17.00 -19.81 -13.90
C ILE A 4 16.10 -19.76 -12.66
N ILE A 5 14.77 -19.75 -12.83
CA ILE A 5 13.85 -19.68 -11.69
C ILE A 5 13.81 -21.01 -10.91
N ASN A 6 14.04 -22.15 -11.58
CA ASN A 6 14.17 -23.43 -10.89
C ASN A 6 15.36 -23.46 -9.92
N ASP A 7 16.42 -22.74 -10.25
CA ASP A 7 17.60 -22.61 -9.40
C ASP A 7 17.34 -21.64 -8.23
N ILE A 8 16.46 -20.66 -8.43
CA ILE A 8 16.12 -19.63 -7.43
C ILE A 8 15.09 -20.11 -6.39
N LEU A 9 14.05 -20.84 -6.83
CA LEU A 9 12.88 -21.19 -6.02
C LEU A 9 12.75 -22.70 -5.78
N ASP A 10 12.58 -23.05 -4.51
CA ASP A 10 12.32 -24.40 -4.05
C ASP A 10 11.08 -24.45 -3.15
N LEU A 11 9.96 -24.91 -3.71
CA LEU A 11 8.70 -25.02 -2.96
C LEU A 11 8.55 -26.39 -2.27
N LYS A 12 9.44 -27.34 -2.53
CA LYS A 12 9.50 -28.62 -1.82
C LYS A 12 10.56 -28.56 -0.71
N SER A 13 10.49 -27.53 0.11
CA SER A 13 11.49 -27.28 1.16
C SER A 13 11.37 -28.22 2.37
N HIS A 14 10.41 -29.15 2.38
CA HIS A 14 10.22 -30.14 3.43
C HIS A 14 9.60 -31.42 2.84
N GLU A 15 10.01 -32.58 3.34
CA GLU A 15 9.55 -33.90 2.83
C GLU A 15 8.04 -34.13 2.92
N LEU A 16 7.34 -33.42 3.82
CA LEU A 16 5.90 -33.54 4.04
C LEU A 16 5.08 -32.75 3.01
N ILE A 17 5.72 -31.90 2.19
CA ILE A 17 5.04 -31.16 1.14
C ILE A 17 4.91 -32.08 -0.06
N ASP A 18 3.67 -32.33 -0.45
CA ASP A 18 3.36 -33.07 -1.67
C ASP A 18 4.02 -32.41 -2.90
N GLN A 19 4.71 -33.23 -3.70
CA GLN A 19 5.45 -32.77 -4.86
C GLN A 19 4.54 -32.09 -5.88
N GLN A 20 3.34 -32.64 -6.11
CA GLN A 20 2.40 -32.10 -7.09
C GLN A 20 1.87 -30.73 -6.65
N VAL A 21 1.64 -30.54 -5.34
CA VAL A 21 1.25 -29.25 -4.77
C VAL A 21 2.37 -28.21 -4.94
N ALA A 22 3.61 -28.58 -4.62
CA ALA A 22 4.77 -27.69 -4.79
C ALA A 22 4.96 -27.29 -6.27
N ASP A 23 4.86 -28.25 -7.19
CA ASP A 23 5.00 -28.00 -8.62
C ASP A 23 3.85 -27.13 -9.16
N ARG A 24 2.62 -27.37 -8.69
CA ARG A 24 1.47 -26.52 -9.03
C ARG A 24 1.69 -25.08 -8.58
N GLN A 25 2.07 -24.85 -7.32
CA GLN A 25 2.35 -23.50 -6.81
C GLN A 25 3.46 -22.82 -7.61
N LYS A 26 4.53 -23.56 -7.93
CA LYS A 26 5.65 -23.05 -8.74
C LYS A 26 5.19 -22.61 -10.13
N ASN A 27 4.39 -23.44 -10.78
CA ASN A 27 3.82 -23.14 -12.08
C ASN A 27 2.92 -21.89 -12.04
N VAL A 28 2.11 -21.72 -10.99
CA VAL A 28 1.28 -20.51 -10.81
C VAL A 28 2.16 -19.28 -10.59
N ILE A 29 3.19 -19.37 -9.76
CA ILE A 29 4.16 -18.27 -9.54
C ILE A 29 4.81 -17.85 -10.86
N LEU A 30 5.29 -18.81 -11.64
CA LEU A 30 5.92 -18.54 -12.94
C LEU A 30 4.96 -17.88 -13.93
N LYS A 31 3.74 -18.40 -14.04
CA LYS A 31 2.70 -17.82 -14.90
C LYS A 31 2.34 -16.41 -14.45
N GLY A 32 2.17 -16.18 -13.16
CA GLY A 32 1.85 -14.87 -12.58
C GLY A 32 2.97 -13.85 -12.80
N PHE A 33 4.22 -14.23 -12.54
CA PHE A 33 5.40 -13.40 -12.82
C PHE A 33 5.50 -13.03 -14.30
N ASN A 34 5.46 -14.03 -15.20
CA ASN A 34 5.53 -13.79 -16.64
C ASN A 34 4.35 -12.95 -17.14
N TYR A 35 3.16 -13.15 -16.59
CA TYR A 35 1.98 -12.37 -16.93
C TYR A 35 2.19 -10.90 -16.58
N LEU A 36 2.60 -10.59 -15.35
CA LEU A 36 2.85 -9.22 -14.88
C LEU A 36 4.05 -8.55 -15.57
N GLN A 37 5.01 -9.33 -16.07
CA GLN A 37 6.14 -8.79 -16.85
C GLN A 37 5.74 -8.32 -18.26
N LYS A 38 4.64 -8.82 -18.83
CA LYS A 38 4.16 -8.37 -20.16
C LYS A 38 3.55 -6.97 -20.11
N ASP A 39 3.79 -6.18 -21.15
CA ASP A 39 3.21 -4.85 -21.28
C ASP A 39 1.69 -4.91 -21.39
N GLY A 40 1.01 -3.93 -20.76
CA GLY A 40 -0.46 -3.89 -20.65
C GLY A 40 -1.05 -4.76 -19.54
N ASN A 41 -0.25 -5.59 -18.87
CA ASN A 41 -0.70 -6.44 -17.76
C ASN A 41 -0.27 -5.86 -16.41
N ASP A 42 -1.12 -5.02 -15.82
CA ASP A 42 -0.79 -4.29 -14.59
C ASP A 42 -1.38 -4.91 -13.31
N PHE A 43 -2.24 -5.93 -13.43
CA PHE A 43 -2.91 -6.55 -12.29
C PHE A 43 -3.06 -8.05 -12.45
N LEU A 44 -2.96 -8.79 -11.34
CA LEU A 44 -3.16 -10.24 -11.29
C LEU A 44 -4.11 -10.58 -10.14
N TYR A 45 -5.15 -11.37 -10.43
CA TYR A 45 -6.06 -11.89 -9.42
C TYR A 45 -5.72 -13.35 -9.10
N ILE A 46 -5.39 -13.64 -7.85
CA ILE A 46 -5.11 -15.01 -7.37
C ILE A 46 -6.39 -15.56 -6.73
N GLY A 47 -7.20 -16.25 -7.54
CA GLY A 47 -8.49 -16.81 -7.16
C GLY A 47 -8.50 -18.30 -6.80
N ASP A 48 -7.32 -18.89 -6.56
CA ASP A 48 -7.18 -20.32 -6.25
C ASP A 48 -8.03 -20.76 -5.04
N GLU A 49 -8.31 -22.05 -4.91
CA GLU A 49 -9.06 -22.63 -3.80
C GLU A 49 -8.45 -22.31 -2.41
N VAL A 50 -9.27 -22.40 -1.37
CA VAL A 50 -8.83 -22.21 0.02
C VAL A 50 -7.81 -23.30 0.37
N GLY A 51 -6.70 -22.91 1.01
CA GLY A 51 -5.65 -23.86 1.42
C GLY A 51 -4.53 -24.08 0.40
N LEU A 52 -4.66 -23.64 -0.86
CA LEU A 52 -3.62 -23.83 -1.90
C LEU A 52 -2.36 -22.95 -1.73
N GLY A 53 -2.20 -22.26 -0.61
CA GLY A 53 -1.00 -21.45 -0.33
C GLY A 53 -0.93 -20.15 -1.12
N LYS A 54 -2.05 -19.47 -1.34
CA LYS A 54 -2.11 -18.16 -2.03
C LYS A 54 -1.09 -17.13 -1.53
N THR A 55 -0.82 -17.11 -0.21
CA THR A 55 0.23 -16.25 0.34
C THR A 55 1.61 -16.61 -0.21
N TYR A 56 1.97 -17.89 -0.26
CA TYR A 56 3.26 -18.34 -0.81
C TYR A 56 3.37 -18.02 -2.29
N ILE A 57 2.28 -18.17 -3.05
CA ILE A 57 2.22 -17.79 -4.45
C ILE A 57 2.48 -16.29 -4.61
N ALA A 58 1.79 -15.44 -3.84
CA ALA A 58 1.97 -14.00 -3.89
C ALA A 58 3.42 -13.59 -3.50
N ILE A 59 3.97 -14.17 -2.43
CA ILE A 59 5.35 -13.92 -1.99
C ILE A 59 6.34 -14.34 -3.08
N GLY A 60 6.14 -15.50 -3.71
CA GLY A 60 7.00 -15.98 -4.79
C GLY A 60 7.00 -15.05 -6.01
N ILE A 61 5.82 -14.61 -6.47
CA ILE A 61 5.70 -13.65 -7.59
C ILE A 61 6.41 -12.35 -7.23
N MET A 62 6.10 -11.79 -6.06
CA MET A 62 6.65 -10.53 -5.57
C MET A 62 8.18 -10.59 -5.42
N SER A 63 8.71 -11.69 -4.89
CA SER A 63 10.15 -11.93 -4.77
C SER A 63 10.85 -12.01 -6.13
N LEU A 64 10.22 -12.64 -7.14
CA LEU A 64 10.76 -12.68 -8.51
C LEU A 64 10.75 -11.30 -9.17
N LEU A 65 9.66 -10.54 -9.04
CA LEU A 65 9.59 -9.16 -9.55
C LEU A 65 10.71 -8.29 -8.97
N ARG A 66 10.90 -8.38 -7.65
CA ARG A 66 12.00 -7.70 -6.95
C ARG A 66 13.37 -8.17 -7.42
N HIS A 67 13.59 -9.48 -7.50
CA HIS A 67 14.88 -10.06 -7.87
C HIS A 67 15.33 -9.65 -9.27
N PHE A 68 14.40 -9.56 -10.23
CA PHE A 68 14.70 -9.20 -11.62
C PHE A 68 14.56 -7.71 -11.94
N SER A 69 14.07 -6.88 -11.01
CA SER A 69 13.98 -5.43 -11.22
C SER A 69 15.36 -4.79 -11.39
N SER A 70 15.49 -3.67 -12.09
CA SER A 70 16.73 -2.86 -12.07
C SER A 70 16.80 -1.88 -10.89
N LYS A 71 15.67 -1.63 -10.19
CA LYS A 71 15.58 -0.66 -9.10
C LYS A 71 16.20 -1.18 -7.81
N ARG A 72 17.12 -0.41 -7.23
CA ARG A 72 17.75 -0.75 -5.92
C ARG A 72 16.81 -0.50 -4.74
N ASP A 73 15.93 0.49 -4.87
CA ASP A 73 14.99 0.93 -3.85
C ASP A 73 13.59 0.32 -4.02
N TYR A 74 13.48 -0.84 -4.68
CA TYR A 74 12.23 -1.52 -5.00
C TYR A 74 11.36 -1.77 -3.74
N LYS A 75 10.08 -1.37 -3.77
CA LYS A 75 9.16 -1.44 -2.62
C LYS A 75 7.94 -2.31 -2.90
N ASP A 76 7.76 -3.27 -2.00
CA ASP A 76 6.55 -4.08 -1.93
C ASP A 76 5.64 -3.52 -0.85
N LEU A 77 4.38 -3.30 -1.19
CA LEU A 77 3.34 -2.94 -0.23
C LEU A 77 2.28 -4.04 -0.19
N ILE A 78 2.09 -4.61 0.99
CA ILE A 78 1.05 -5.59 1.28
C ILE A 78 0.00 -4.93 2.17
N ILE A 79 -1.25 -4.93 1.73
CA ILE A 79 -2.40 -4.47 2.52
C ILE A 79 -3.16 -5.69 3.03
N VAL A 80 -3.34 -5.77 4.35
CA VAL A 80 -4.09 -6.85 5.02
C VAL A 80 -5.26 -6.29 5.83
N PRO A 81 -6.36 -7.02 6.04
CA PRO A 81 -7.50 -6.46 6.76
C PRO A 81 -7.30 -6.37 8.28
N LYS A 82 -6.52 -7.29 8.88
CA LYS A 82 -6.43 -7.47 10.34
C LYS A 82 -4.98 -7.65 10.84
N SER A 83 -4.76 -7.37 12.12
CA SER A 83 -3.44 -7.44 12.78
C SER A 83 -2.86 -8.87 12.86
N ASN A 84 -3.72 -9.87 13.05
CA ASN A 84 -3.29 -11.27 13.02
C ASN A 84 -2.72 -11.67 11.64
N LEU A 85 -3.34 -11.21 10.54
CA LEU A 85 -2.85 -11.43 9.18
C LEU A 85 -1.56 -10.67 8.92
N GLN A 86 -1.40 -9.45 9.43
CA GLN A 86 -0.14 -8.71 9.35
C GLN A 86 1.03 -9.52 9.94
N LYS A 87 0.84 -10.05 11.16
CA LYS A 87 1.84 -10.93 11.81
C LYS A 87 2.05 -12.24 11.06
N LYS A 88 1.00 -12.81 10.48
CA LYS A 88 1.07 -14.04 9.67
C LYS A 88 1.91 -13.81 8.41
N TRP A 89 1.65 -12.75 7.65
CA TRP A 89 2.42 -12.38 6.46
C TRP A 89 3.90 -12.17 6.78
N GLN A 90 4.24 -11.49 7.88
CA GLN A 90 5.65 -11.34 8.30
C GLN A 90 6.32 -12.69 8.56
N LYS A 91 5.65 -13.59 9.28
CA LYS A 91 6.16 -14.95 9.54
C LYS A 91 6.32 -15.73 8.24
N GLU A 92 5.35 -15.64 7.33
CA GLU A 92 5.36 -16.37 6.06
C GLU A 92 6.45 -15.85 5.11
N ILE A 93 6.67 -14.53 5.01
CA ILE A 93 7.79 -13.95 4.25
C ILE A 93 9.13 -14.42 4.81
N ASN A 94 9.34 -14.29 6.12
CA ASN A 94 10.58 -14.74 6.77
C ASN A 94 10.84 -16.23 6.51
N LYS A 95 9.81 -17.07 6.67
CA LYS A 95 9.90 -18.51 6.42
C LYS A 95 10.22 -18.78 4.96
N PHE A 96 9.43 -18.22 4.04
CA PHE A 96 9.61 -18.39 2.60
C PHE A 96 11.02 -18.02 2.15
N VAL A 97 11.52 -16.85 2.54
CA VAL A 97 12.87 -16.43 2.14
C VAL A 97 13.94 -17.34 2.75
N LYS A 98 13.76 -17.79 4.00
CA LYS A 98 14.70 -18.69 4.65
C LYS A 98 14.77 -20.05 3.96
N THR A 99 13.61 -20.67 3.68
CA THR A 99 13.51 -22.10 3.28
C THR A 99 13.28 -22.33 1.79
N ASN A 100 12.65 -21.38 1.09
CA ASN A 100 12.21 -21.57 -0.30
C ASN A 100 12.99 -20.72 -1.31
N TRP A 101 13.62 -19.63 -0.87
CA TRP A 101 14.51 -18.82 -1.71
C TRP A 101 15.97 -19.26 -1.57
N LYS A 102 16.58 -19.75 -2.65
CA LYS A 102 17.93 -20.35 -2.64
C LYS A 102 19.06 -19.33 -2.73
N TYR A 103 18.85 -18.22 -3.44
CA TYR A 103 19.91 -17.26 -3.75
C TYR A 103 20.09 -16.18 -2.68
N LYS A 104 21.33 -15.92 -2.27
CA LYS A 104 21.68 -14.78 -1.40
C LYS A 104 21.97 -13.55 -2.25
N ASP A 105 20.91 -12.93 -2.75
CA ASP A 105 20.98 -11.83 -3.71
C ASP A 105 21.00 -10.44 -3.08
N THR A 106 20.90 -10.33 -1.75
CA THR A 106 20.75 -9.08 -0.97
C THR A 106 19.57 -8.20 -1.38
N ARG A 107 18.65 -8.73 -2.21
CA ARG A 107 17.42 -8.06 -2.63
C ARG A 107 16.21 -8.71 -1.99
N VAL A 108 16.13 -10.04 -2.05
CA VAL A 108 15.11 -10.86 -1.40
C VAL A 108 15.71 -11.47 -0.13
N LYS A 109 16.90 -12.06 -0.22
CA LYS A 109 17.58 -12.78 0.87
C LYS A 109 18.93 -12.17 1.20
N SER A 110 19.13 -11.87 2.48
CA SER A 110 20.38 -11.33 3.01
C SER A 110 21.49 -12.39 3.04
N LEU A 111 22.73 -11.94 3.26
CA LEU A 111 23.88 -12.82 3.45
C LEU A 111 23.72 -13.75 4.66
N THR A 112 22.94 -13.33 5.67
CA THR A 112 22.62 -14.06 6.90
C THR A 112 21.38 -14.96 6.77
N ASN A 113 20.88 -15.20 5.55
CA ASN A 113 19.71 -16.04 5.26
C ASN A 113 18.38 -15.50 5.83
N THR A 114 18.26 -14.20 6.06
CA THR A 114 17.02 -13.53 6.46
C THR A 114 16.40 -12.78 5.30
N SER A 115 15.10 -12.43 5.39
CA SER A 115 14.50 -11.53 4.41
C SER A 115 15.16 -10.15 4.51
N VAL A 116 15.41 -9.54 3.36
CA VAL A 116 15.87 -8.14 3.29
C VAL A 116 14.73 -7.23 3.75
N GLY A 117 15.06 -6.16 4.49
CA GLY A 117 14.10 -5.19 5.02
C GLY A 117 13.57 -5.52 6.42
N LEU A 118 13.28 -4.46 7.19
CA LEU A 118 12.65 -4.58 8.51
C LEU A 118 11.17 -4.96 8.36
N ASN A 119 10.83 -6.18 8.76
CA ASN A 119 9.44 -6.64 8.96
C ASN A 119 8.82 -5.94 10.17
N ASP A 120 8.62 -4.63 10.04
CA ASP A 120 8.21 -3.75 11.11
C ASP A 120 6.70 -3.46 11.04
N ASN A 121 6.07 -3.51 12.23
CA ASN A 121 4.64 -3.42 12.49
C ASN A 121 4.10 -1.97 12.55
N ARG A 122 4.95 -0.95 12.41
CA ARG A 122 4.51 0.45 12.38
C ARG A 122 3.43 0.66 11.31
N THR A 123 2.42 1.45 11.67
CA THR A 123 1.37 1.88 10.75
C THR A 123 1.96 2.80 9.67
N LEU A 124 1.26 2.96 8.54
CA LEU A 124 1.62 3.94 7.51
C LEU A 124 1.94 5.31 8.12
N PHE A 125 1.10 5.79 9.03
CA PHE A 125 1.29 7.06 9.72
C PHE A 125 2.54 7.10 10.60
N GLY A 126 2.81 6.04 11.38
CA GLY A 126 4.03 5.96 12.20
C GLY A 126 5.32 5.86 11.39
N ARG A 127 5.25 5.56 10.08
CA ARG A 127 6.40 5.58 9.16
C ARG A 127 6.55 6.90 8.42
N LEU A 128 5.46 7.63 8.19
CA LEU A 128 5.47 8.95 7.55
C LEU A 128 5.85 10.06 8.53
N SER A 129 5.52 9.90 9.82
CA SER A 129 5.82 10.90 10.86
C SER A 129 7.28 10.92 11.29
N VAL A 130 7.94 9.78 11.23
CA VAL A 130 9.38 9.68 11.48
C VAL A 130 10.02 9.89 10.11
N ASN A 131 11.01 10.78 9.99
CA ASN A 131 11.88 10.89 8.80
C ASN A 131 12.71 9.60 8.54
N SER A 132 12.19 8.44 8.94
CA SER A 132 12.70 7.14 8.57
C SER A 132 12.46 6.96 7.09
N SER A 133 13.58 6.92 6.37
CA SER A 133 13.66 6.33 5.05
C SER A 133 12.86 5.02 5.02
N PHE A 134 12.03 4.86 3.99
CA PHE A 134 11.25 3.65 3.73
C PHE A 134 12.20 2.53 3.28
N ASP A 135 13.12 2.13 4.17
CA ASP A 135 14.23 1.21 3.90
C ASP A 135 13.82 -0.25 3.98
N SER A 136 12.58 -0.51 4.42
CA SER A 136 12.08 -1.86 4.35
C SER A 136 11.67 -2.18 2.92
N ALA A 137 12.26 -3.25 2.40
CA ALA A 137 11.79 -3.94 1.20
C ALA A 137 10.28 -4.22 1.28
N TYR A 138 9.82 -4.79 2.40
CA TYR A 138 8.42 -5.16 2.61
C TYR A 138 7.72 -4.16 3.54
N LEU A 139 6.68 -3.51 3.04
CA LEU A 139 5.76 -2.68 3.81
C LEU A 139 4.46 -3.45 3.98
N ILE A 140 4.05 -3.72 5.22
CA ILE A 140 2.82 -4.47 5.49
C ILE A 140 1.90 -3.58 6.31
N PHE A 141 0.84 -3.08 5.68
CA PHE A 141 -0.12 -2.20 6.33
C PHE A 141 -1.47 -2.86 6.52
N ARG A 142 -2.13 -2.48 7.60
CA ARG A 142 -3.52 -2.87 7.83
C ARG A 142 -4.43 -1.96 7.02
N MET A 143 -5.60 -2.45 6.62
CA MET A 143 -6.64 -1.59 6.03
C MET A 143 -7.00 -0.40 6.94
N SER A 144 -6.89 -0.57 8.26
CA SER A 144 -7.08 0.52 9.23
C SER A 144 -6.02 1.62 9.15
N SER A 145 -4.85 1.36 8.56
CA SER A 145 -3.84 2.38 8.27
C SER A 145 -4.29 3.36 7.17
N PHE A 146 -5.36 3.03 6.44
CA PHE A 146 -6.01 3.90 5.46
C PHE A 146 -7.34 4.46 6.00
N SER A 147 -7.53 4.42 7.31
CA SER A 147 -8.67 5.04 7.99
C SER A 147 -8.18 6.26 8.77
N LEU A 148 -8.81 7.40 8.53
CA LEU A 148 -8.65 8.60 9.35
C LEU A 148 -9.80 8.62 10.37
N GLY A 149 -9.55 8.04 11.54
CA GLY A 149 -10.45 8.15 12.69
C GLY A 149 -10.46 9.60 13.18
N ILE A 150 -11.64 10.12 13.52
CA ILE A 150 -11.79 11.50 14.01
C ILE A 150 -11.89 11.43 15.52
N ASN A 151 -11.14 12.28 16.21
CA ASN A 151 -11.32 12.51 17.63
C ASN A 151 -12.11 13.81 17.84
N ASN A 152 -13.43 13.69 18.06
CA ASN A 152 -14.29 14.85 18.26
C ASN A 152 -14.05 15.55 19.59
N ASN A 153 -13.56 14.82 20.61
CA ASN A 153 -13.36 15.36 21.95
C ASN A 153 -12.15 16.30 21.99
N ASN A 154 -11.10 15.99 21.20
CA ASN A 154 -9.88 16.79 21.11
C ASN A 154 -9.57 17.11 19.64
N TRP A 155 -10.39 17.95 19.02
CA TRP A 155 -10.26 18.28 17.60
C TRP A 155 -8.90 18.92 17.26
N ASN A 156 -8.45 19.89 18.06
CA ASN A 156 -7.17 20.57 17.81
C ASN A 156 -5.98 19.61 17.93
N ASP A 157 -5.97 18.73 18.93
CA ASP A 157 -4.93 17.71 19.08
C ASP A 157 -4.91 16.77 17.87
N TRP A 158 -6.09 16.42 17.36
CA TRP A 158 -6.19 15.60 16.15
C TRP A 158 -5.61 16.31 14.92
N ILE A 159 -5.86 17.62 14.76
CA ILE A 159 -5.26 18.41 13.67
C ILE A 159 -3.74 18.49 13.82
N ASN A 160 -3.24 18.70 15.04
CA ASN A 160 -1.80 18.70 15.33
C ASN A 160 -1.18 17.34 14.98
N GLU A 161 -1.84 16.23 15.35
CA GLU A 161 -1.40 14.89 14.97
C GLU A 161 -1.35 14.69 13.45
N LEU A 162 -2.34 15.21 12.71
CA LEU A 162 -2.32 15.19 11.25
C LEU A 162 -1.14 15.99 10.68
N ASN A 163 -0.82 17.14 11.26
CA ASN A 163 0.34 17.94 10.85
C ASN A 163 1.66 17.20 11.12
N ASP A 164 1.82 16.64 12.32
CA ASP A 164 3.03 15.90 12.73
C ASP A 164 3.29 14.68 11.83
N ARG A 165 2.21 14.01 11.41
CA ARG A 165 2.25 12.87 10.47
C ARG A 165 2.75 13.22 9.07
N LEU A 166 2.79 14.50 8.69
CA LEU A 166 3.40 14.94 7.42
C LEU A 166 4.93 15.02 7.50
N GLY A 167 5.52 14.78 8.68
CA GLY A 167 6.96 14.56 8.84
C GLY A 167 7.84 15.75 8.43
N GLY A 168 7.30 16.98 8.48
CA GLY A 168 8.07 18.16 8.06
C GLY A 168 8.16 18.37 6.55
N ASN A 169 7.48 17.57 5.71
CA ASN A 169 7.56 17.73 4.26
C ASN A 169 7.03 19.10 3.80
N GLU A 170 7.92 19.96 3.31
CA GLU A 170 7.61 21.37 2.99
C GLU A 170 6.45 21.54 2.02
N ILE A 171 6.40 20.70 0.98
CA ILE A 171 5.33 20.76 -0.04
C ILE A 171 4.00 20.38 0.59
N ALA A 172 3.92 19.24 1.28
CA ALA A 172 2.68 18.82 1.93
C ALA A 172 2.24 19.83 3.01
N LEU A 173 3.18 20.37 3.79
CA LEU A 173 2.91 21.39 4.81
C LEU A 173 2.42 22.71 4.23
N LYS A 174 2.95 23.15 3.07
CA LYS A 174 2.44 24.32 2.34
C LYS A 174 0.93 24.15 2.08
N TYR A 175 0.53 23.03 1.49
CA TYR A 175 -0.88 22.79 1.17
C TYR A 175 -1.73 22.53 2.41
N PHE A 176 -1.20 21.86 3.44
CA PHE A 176 -1.87 21.73 4.73
C PHE A 176 -2.27 23.10 5.28
N LYS A 177 -1.34 24.05 5.35
CA LYS A 177 -1.61 25.44 5.78
C LYS A 177 -2.59 26.17 4.87
N CYS A 178 -2.56 25.92 3.55
CA CYS A 178 -3.58 26.47 2.64
C CYS A 178 -4.99 25.93 2.96
N GLY A 179 -5.12 24.64 3.25
CA GLY A 179 -6.38 24.02 3.67
C GLY A 179 -6.90 24.61 4.99
N GLU A 180 -6.00 24.94 5.91
CA GLU A 180 -6.31 25.61 7.17
C GLU A 180 -6.87 27.01 6.98
N LYS A 181 -6.20 27.84 6.19
CA LYS A 181 -6.68 29.19 5.83
C LYS A 181 -8.05 29.14 5.14
N LYS A 182 -8.31 28.13 4.32
CA LYS A 182 -9.61 27.90 3.65
C LYS A 182 -10.65 27.21 4.55
N GLY A 183 -10.32 26.94 5.82
CA GLY A 183 -11.26 26.43 6.81
C GLY A 183 -11.62 24.95 6.67
N TYR A 184 -10.76 24.13 6.06
CA TYR A 184 -11.02 22.69 5.91
C TYR A 184 -11.00 21.95 7.24
N PHE A 185 -10.20 22.44 8.19
CA PHE A 185 -10.06 21.87 9.54
C PHE A 185 -10.99 22.52 10.58
N ARG A 186 -12.09 23.18 10.17
CA ARG A 186 -13.07 23.68 11.15
C ARG A 186 -13.75 22.50 11.85
N GLN A 187 -13.85 22.54 13.18
CA GLN A 187 -14.56 21.52 13.94
C GLN A 187 -16.04 21.44 13.50
N PRO A 188 -16.54 20.26 13.15
CA PRO A 188 -17.96 20.04 12.90
C PRO A 188 -18.76 20.36 14.15
N LYS A 189 -19.87 21.09 14.03
CA LYS A 189 -20.70 21.50 15.18
C LYS A 189 -21.86 20.54 15.40
N ASP A 190 -22.36 19.90 14.35
CA ASP A 190 -23.52 19.00 14.39
C ASP A 190 -23.29 17.73 13.51
N SER A 191 -24.22 16.78 13.56
CA SER A 191 -24.23 15.60 12.67
C SER A 191 -24.92 15.82 11.32
N LYS A 192 -25.13 17.08 10.93
CA LYS A 192 -25.83 17.49 9.70
C LYS A 192 -25.06 17.07 8.45
N GLU A 193 -25.77 16.98 7.32
CA GLU A 193 -25.19 16.55 6.04
C GLU A 193 -23.98 17.40 5.61
N ARG A 194 -24.04 18.72 5.85
CA ARG A 194 -22.94 19.65 5.59
C ARG A 194 -21.65 19.23 6.30
N ASP A 195 -21.75 18.88 7.57
CA ASP A 195 -20.63 18.51 8.42
C ASP A 195 -20.05 17.15 7.99
N ARG A 196 -20.92 16.22 7.58
CA ARG A 196 -20.48 14.95 6.96
C ARG A 196 -19.72 15.17 5.66
N LYS A 197 -20.20 16.06 4.78
CA LYS A 197 -19.51 16.43 3.52
C LYS A 197 -18.16 17.08 3.80
N GLN A 198 -18.10 17.99 4.78
CA GLN A 198 -16.85 18.63 5.21
C GLN A 198 -15.83 17.60 5.69
N ILE A 199 -16.23 16.67 6.57
CA ILE A 199 -15.39 15.60 7.08
C ILE A 199 -14.86 14.72 5.94
N LYS A 200 -15.73 14.30 5.02
CA LYS A 200 -15.33 13.51 3.85
C LYS A 200 -14.29 14.26 3.03
N ARG A 201 -14.53 15.55 2.73
CA ARG A 201 -13.57 16.41 2.04
C ARG A 201 -12.22 16.47 2.77
N LEU A 202 -12.22 16.70 4.08
CA LEU A 202 -11.01 16.77 4.89
C LEU A 202 -10.18 15.48 4.77
N LYS A 203 -10.83 14.32 4.89
CA LYS A 203 -10.16 13.02 4.77
C LYS A 203 -9.57 12.80 3.36
N ARG A 204 -10.30 13.16 2.31
CA ARG A 204 -9.82 13.08 0.91
C ARG A 204 -8.63 14.02 0.69
N PHE A 205 -8.75 15.27 1.15
CA PHE A 205 -7.70 16.27 1.07
C PHE A 205 -6.42 15.80 1.78
N TYR A 206 -6.54 15.34 3.03
CA TYR A 206 -5.40 14.84 3.77
C TYR A 206 -4.79 13.59 3.13
N ALA A 207 -5.61 12.68 2.57
CA ALA A 207 -5.10 11.54 1.82
C ALA A 207 -4.29 11.93 0.57
N TYR A 208 -4.63 13.03 -0.10
CA TYR A 208 -3.81 13.59 -1.17
C TYR A 208 -2.49 14.20 -0.65
N LEU A 209 -2.48 14.79 0.55
CA LEU A 209 -1.22 15.20 1.18
C LEU A 209 -0.32 13.99 1.47
N LEU A 210 -0.90 12.89 1.95
CA LEU A 210 -0.17 11.64 2.15
C LEU A 210 0.36 11.08 0.82
N ASN A 211 -0.38 11.24 -0.28
CA ASN A 211 0.11 10.89 -1.61
C ASN A 211 1.38 11.69 -1.97
N ILE A 212 1.46 12.99 -1.67
CA ILE A 212 2.66 13.79 -1.97
C ILE A 212 3.91 13.20 -1.30
N ILE A 213 3.78 12.75 -0.05
CA ILE A 213 4.91 12.26 0.77
C ILE A 213 5.21 10.77 0.60
N MET A 214 4.22 9.96 0.23
CA MET A 214 4.40 8.51 0.11
C MET A 214 5.35 8.17 -1.05
N PRO A 215 6.32 7.26 -0.89
CA PRO A 215 7.15 6.80 -1.99
C PRO A 215 6.33 6.05 -3.04
N GLU A 216 6.89 5.92 -4.24
CA GLU A 216 6.35 4.99 -5.23
C GLU A 216 6.47 3.55 -4.74
N ILE A 217 5.51 2.73 -5.14
CA ILE A 217 5.38 1.31 -4.81
C ILE A 217 5.48 0.54 -6.12
N ASP A 218 6.40 -0.42 -6.17
CA ASP A 218 6.66 -1.21 -7.38
C ASP A 218 5.76 -2.45 -7.45
N CYS A 219 5.35 -3.00 -6.31
CA CYS A 219 4.33 -4.04 -6.25
C CYS A 219 3.34 -3.81 -5.10
N LEU A 220 2.05 -3.80 -5.42
CA LEU A 220 0.96 -3.73 -4.46
C LEU A 220 0.24 -5.09 -4.38
N VAL A 221 0.25 -5.70 -3.20
CA VAL A 221 -0.54 -6.89 -2.90
C VAL A 221 -1.68 -6.50 -1.96
N VAL A 222 -2.91 -6.84 -2.34
CA VAL A 222 -4.08 -6.62 -1.48
C VAL A 222 -4.64 -7.97 -1.06
N ASP A 223 -4.39 -8.34 0.19
CA ASP A 223 -4.97 -9.53 0.79
C ASP A 223 -6.43 -9.27 1.13
N GLU A 224 -7.28 -10.28 0.88
CA GLU A 224 -8.73 -10.18 1.01
C GLU A 224 -9.32 -8.97 0.28
N ALA A 225 -8.96 -8.80 -1.01
CA ALA A 225 -9.36 -7.68 -1.86
C ALA A 225 -10.88 -7.49 -1.98
N HIS A 226 -11.68 -8.51 -1.68
CA HIS A 226 -13.14 -8.41 -1.60
C HIS A 226 -13.61 -7.33 -0.60
N ASN A 227 -12.78 -6.96 0.38
CA ASN A 227 -13.05 -5.83 1.28
C ASN A 227 -13.13 -4.47 0.57
N TYR A 228 -12.66 -4.38 -0.67
CA TYR A 228 -12.76 -3.21 -1.56
C TYR A 228 -13.85 -3.36 -2.63
N ARG A 229 -14.72 -4.38 -2.59
CA ARG A 229 -15.72 -4.71 -3.64
C ARG A 229 -16.65 -3.56 -4.04
N LYS A 230 -17.01 -2.66 -3.11
CA LYS A 230 -17.83 -1.48 -3.44
C LYS A 230 -17.10 -0.43 -4.29
N GLY A 231 -15.78 -0.56 -4.46
CA GLY A 231 -14.97 0.25 -5.37
C GLY A 231 -15.12 1.76 -5.15
N ASN A 232 -15.10 2.48 -6.28
CA ASN A 232 -15.25 3.94 -6.38
C ASN A 232 -16.59 4.33 -7.03
N SER A 233 -17.69 3.64 -6.68
CA SER A 233 -19.04 4.05 -7.10
C SER A 233 -19.47 5.26 -6.27
N ASP A 234 -19.82 6.37 -6.93
CA ASP A 234 -19.93 7.70 -6.31
C ASP A 234 -21.00 7.81 -5.21
N ALA A 235 -22.04 6.98 -5.24
CA ALA A 235 -23.16 7.07 -4.29
C ALA A 235 -22.86 6.48 -2.90
N ASP A 236 -21.96 5.50 -2.77
CA ASP A 236 -21.93 4.62 -1.58
C ASP A 236 -20.52 4.16 -1.15
N MET A 237 -19.49 4.87 -1.62
CA MET A 237 -18.11 4.54 -1.27
C MET A 237 -17.83 4.80 0.22
N SER A 238 -17.28 3.79 0.90
CA SER A 238 -16.85 3.94 2.29
C SER A 238 -15.74 4.98 2.43
N SER A 239 -15.70 5.71 3.55
CA SER A 239 -14.67 6.73 3.81
C SER A 239 -13.24 6.16 3.72
N ARG A 240 -13.03 4.90 4.08
CA ARG A 240 -11.73 4.23 3.97
C ARG A 240 -11.35 4.02 2.50
N ASN A 241 -12.26 3.52 1.67
CA ASN A 241 -11.98 3.33 0.24
C ASN A 241 -11.67 4.66 -0.44
N ALA A 242 -12.38 5.73 -0.08
CA ALA A 242 -12.09 7.08 -0.57
C ALA A 242 -10.66 7.52 -0.23
N VAL A 243 -10.26 7.35 1.04
CA VAL A 243 -8.91 7.67 1.52
C VAL A 243 -7.85 6.82 0.81
N THR A 244 -8.07 5.50 0.69
CA THR A 244 -7.17 4.61 -0.06
C THR A 244 -7.04 5.09 -1.51
N SER A 245 -8.14 5.36 -2.21
CA SER A 245 -8.13 5.82 -3.61
C SER A 245 -7.37 7.14 -3.79
N CYS A 246 -7.63 8.14 -2.94
CA CYS A 246 -6.92 9.41 -2.97
C CYS A 246 -5.41 9.22 -2.71
N LEU A 247 -5.07 8.39 -1.72
CA LEU A 247 -3.69 8.11 -1.34
C LEU A 247 -2.91 7.38 -2.45
N PHE A 248 -3.55 6.51 -3.22
CA PHE A 248 -2.95 5.88 -4.41
C PHE A 248 -3.00 6.75 -5.67
N GLY A 249 -3.53 7.98 -5.57
CA GLY A 249 -3.45 8.99 -6.62
C GLY A 249 -4.63 9.00 -7.59
N VAL A 250 -5.78 8.43 -7.23
CA VAL A 250 -7.00 8.49 -8.05
C VAL A 250 -7.57 9.91 -7.99
N LYS A 251 -7.83 10.51 -9.15
CA LYS A 251 -8.31 11.91 -9.31
C LYS A 251 -9.70 11.98 -9.94
N LYS A 252 -10.68 11.20 -9.47
CA LYS A 252 -12.08 11.34 -9.93
C LYS A 252 -12.70 12.64 -9.41
N ASP A 253 -13.62 13.23 -10.15
CA ASP A 253 -14.28 14.49 -9.75
C ASP A 253 -14.96 14.38 -8.38
N SER A 254 -15.63 13.26 -8.13
CA SER A 254 -16.23 12.94 -6.83
C SER A 254 -15.22 12.88 -5.69
N LEU A 255 -13.93 12.61 -5.95
CA LEU A 255 -12.88 12.61 -4.94
C LEU A 255 -12.27 14.01 -4.74
N GLN A 256 -12.23 14.82 -5.79
CA GLN A 256 -11.70 16.18 -5.76
C GLN A 256 -12.71 17.24 -5.30
N GLU A 257 -13.97 16.83 -5.14
CA GLU A 257 -15.09 17.70 -4.78
C GLU A 257 -14.78 18.54 -3.52
N GLY A 258 -14.91 19.87 -3.70
CA GLY A 258 -14.75 20.86 -2.65
C GLY A 258 -13.32 21.23 -2.27
N ILE A 259 -12.30 20.63 -2.89
CA ILE A 259 -10.87 20.91 -2.65
C ILE A 259 -10.38 22.01 -3.60
N PHE A 260 -9.98 23.15 -3.07
CA PHE A 260 -9.49 24.34 -3.78
C PHE A 260 -10.37 24.81 -4.95
N ILE A 261 -11.69 24.56 -4.91
CA ILE A 261 -12.62 24.94 -5.98
C ILE A 261 -12.73 26.46 -6.18
N ASP A 262 -12.38 27.22 -5.15
CA ASP A 262 -12.39 28.68 -5.10
C ASP A 262 -11.08 29.31 -5.61
N ASP A 263 -10.09 28.49 -5.98
CA ASP A 263 -8.80 28.94 -6.50
C ASP A 263 -8.28 27.93 -7.54
N GLU A 264 -8.63 28.17 -8.81
CA GLU A 264 -8.33 27.25 -9.91
C GLU A 264 -6.82 27.04 -10.09
N LYS A 265 -6.02 28.09 -9.89
CA LYS A 265 -4.56 28.01 -10.02
C LYS A 265 -3.98 27.10 -8.94
N LEU A 266 -4.35 27.30 -7.69
CA LEU A 266 -3.92 26.46 -6.58
C LEU A 266 -4.41 25.01 -6.75
N ARG A 267 -5.64 24.83 -7.24
CA ARG A 267 -6.20 23.50 -7.52
C ARG A 267 -5.38 22.75 -8.56
N LYS A 268 -5.04 23.40 -9.68
CA LYS A 268 -4.20 22.81 -10.73
C LYS A 268 -2.80 22.48 -10.21
N GLU A 269 -2.18 23.39 -9.46
CA GLU A 269 -0.87 23.17 -8.84
C GLU A 269 -0.90 21.94 -7.90
N PHE A 270 -1.87 21.90 -6.99
CA PHE A 270 -2.03 20.82 -6.02
C PHE A 270 -2.25 19.47 -6.70
N PHE A 271 -3.23 19.37 -7.60
CA PHE A 271 -3.53 18.11 -8.27
C PHE A 271 -2.46 17.71 -9.29
N GLY A 272 -1.63 18.65 -9.77
CA GLY A 272 -0.44 18.37 -10.57
C GLY A 272 0.62 17.57 -9.82
N LEU A 273 0.69 17.71 -8.49
CA LEU A 273 1.64 16.98 -7.64
C LEU A 273 1.21 15.54 -7.34
N ILE A 274 -0.08 15.24 -7.48
CA ILE A 274 -0.63 13.92 -7.13
C ILE A 274 -0.22 12.90 -8.19
N LYS A 275 0.46 11.84 -7.76
CA LYS A 275 0.96 10.76 -8.64
C LYS A 275 0.27 9.45 -8.32
N SER A 276 0.06 8.62 -9.33
CA SER A 276 -0.36 7.24 -9.09
C SER A 276 0.80 6.47 -8.46
N LYS A 277 0.55 5.80 -7.32
CA LYS A 277 1.60 5.26 -6.45
C LYS A 277 1.99 3.82 -6.72
N ALA A 278 1.11 3.06 -7.34
CA ALA A 278 1.40 1.72 -7.81
C ALA A 278 1.37 1.78 -9.33
N ARG A 279 2.56 1.74 -9.96
CA ARG A 279 2.73 1.69 -11.41
C ARG A 279 3.79 0.65 -11.72
N LYS A 280 3.57 -0.08 -12.81
CA LYS A 280 4.60 -0.90 -13.40
C LYS A 280 5.70 0.02 -13.94
N VAL A 281 6.95 -0.33 -13.62
CA VAL A 281 8.17 0.35 -14.08
C VAL A 281 8.68 -0.36 -15.31
#